data_AF-A0AA37T421-F1
#
_entry.id   AF-A0AA37T421-F1
#
_cell.length_a   1.000
_cell.length_b   1.000
_cell.length_c   1.000
_cell.angle_alpha   90.00
_cell.angle_beta   90.00
_cell.angle_gamma   90.00
#
_symmetry.space_group_name_H-M   'P 1'
#
loop_
_entity.id
_entity.type
_entity.pdbx_description
1 polymer ?
#
loop_
_entity_poly.entity_id
_entity_poly.type
_entity_poly.pdbx_seq_one_letter_code
_entity_poly.pdbx_strand_id
1 'polypeptide(L)'
;MYYKRIPLALFLFVSLQSAANVTINVNNTVYDYTSNPRMAEVLEPVALEQSWYWNASKLFRLDNVIQVEQKKEALRVLSSLLEEQSFSGELERLKQELRDWYVLSRVNTPIDFELSRLMNEYNPRFENGSYKLLLSTRPNHILFFGALSETLLPYENETAIDEYFKQLNIPKDAYVKGIVVIAPNGDKKLLSNYLSTLAFEPMPGSLVFIPFNESRNNNIALLNHLLLELSEHRVLH
;
A
#
# COMPACT_ATOMS: atom_id res chain seq x y z
N MET A 1 -71.98 38.05 -6.27
CA MET A 1 -70.95 37.55 -7.21
C MET A 1 -69.76 37.09 -6.37
N TYR A 2 -69.66 35.78 -6.09
CA TYR A 2 -68.67 35.19 -5.17
C TYR A 2 -67.41 34.78 -5.96
N TYR A 3 -66.26 35.42 -5.73
CA TYR A 3 -64.98 34.97 -6.27
C TYR A 3 -64.26 34.10 -5.23
N LYS A 4 -64.21 32.79 -5.52
CA LYS A 4 -63.50 31.77 -4.74
C LYS A 4 -62.01 31.89 -5.06
N ARG A 5 -61.21 32.43 -4.14
CA ARG A 5 -59.75 32.50 -4.29
C ARG A 5 -59.16 31.10 -4.07
N ILE A 6 -58.53 30.54 -5.11
CA ILE A 6 -57.75 29.31 -5.04
C ILE A 6 -56.35 29.70 -4.53
N PRO A 7 -55.83 29.12 -3.44
CA PRO A 7 -54.47 29.38 -3.02
C PRO A 7 -53.49 28.62 -3.93
N LEU A 8 -52.58 29.36 -4.55
CA LEU A 8 -51.44 28.84 -5.29
C LEU A 8 -50.39 28.35 -4.28
N ALA A 9 -50.22 27.03 -4.16
CA ALA A 9 -49.19 26.44 -3.32
C ALA A 9 -47.83 26.57 -4.00
N LEU A 10 -46.94 27.38 -3.42
CA LEU A 10 -45.55 27.55 -3.84
C LEU A 10 -44.74 26.34 -3.33
N PHE A 11 -44.39 25.41 -4.22
CA PHE A 11 -43.48 24.30 -3.91
C PHE A 11 -42.04 24.84 -3.82
N LEU A 12 -41.54 25.02 -2.59
CA LEU A 12 -40.13 25.22 -2.31
C LEU A 12 -39.38 23.91 -2.55
N PHE A 13 -38.69 23.81 -3.68
CA PHE A 13 -37.66 22.79 -3.89
C PHE A 13 -36.45 23.13 -3.01
N VAL A 14 -36.38 22.55 -1.82
CA VAL A 14 -35.14 22.50 -1.04
C VAL A 14 -34.25 21.47 -1.71
N SER A 15 -33.25 21.92 -2.47
CA SER A 15 -32.16 21.07 -2.90
C SER A 15 -31.35 20.68 -1.65
N LEU A 16 -31.48 19.42 -1.23
CA LEU A 16 -30.52 18.79 -0.32
C LEU A 16 -29.18 18.74 -1.06
N GLN A 17 -28.37 19.78 -0.92
CA GLN A 17 -26.96 19.71 -1.27
C GLN A 17 -26.34 18.69 -0.33
N SER A 18 -26.05 17.49 -0.85
CA SER A 18 -25.13 16.57 -0.20
C SER A 18 -23.80 17.30 -0.06
N ALA A 19 -23.48 17.76 1.14
CA ALA A 19 -22.18 18.35 1.41
C ALA A 19 -21.14 17.27 1.15
N ALA A 20 -20.24 17.54 0.22
CA ALA A 20 -19.03 16.75 0.08
C ALA A 20 -18.29 16.76 1.43
N ASN A 21 -17.86 15.58 1.87
CA ASN A 21 -17.16 15.40 3.12
C ASN A 21 -15.93 14.55 2.84
N VAL A 22 -14.80 15.22 2.66
CA VAL A 22 -13.49 14.59 2.45
C VAL A 22 -12.58 15.02 3.59
N THR A 23 -12.13 14.06 4.38
CA THR A 23 -11.13 14.26 5.43
C THR A 23 -9.86 13.54 5.03
N ILE A 24 -8.74 14.26 5.00
CA ILE A 24 -7.44 13.71 4.61
C ILE A 24 -6.44 13.96 5.73
N ASN A 25 -5.89 12.88 6.27
CA ASN A 25 -4.75 12.94 7.18
C ASN A 25 -3.45 12.89 6.35
N VAL A 26 -2.77 14.01 6.21
CA VAL A 26 -1.46 14.13 5.55
C VAL A 26 -0.37 14.15 6.62
N ASN A 27 0.43 13.08 6.71
CA ASN A 27 1.52 12.96 7.69
C ASN A 27 1.17 13.39 9.14
N ASN A 28 -0.03 13.01 9.60
CA ASN A 28 -0.62 13.32 10.92
C ASN A 28 -1.29 14.69 11.07
N THR A 29 -1.29 15.54 10.03
CA THR A 29 -2.10 16.75 9.98
C THR A 29 -3.41 16.47 9.26
N VAL A 30 -4.53 16.85 9.86
CA VAL A 30 -5.87 16.60 9.32
C VAL A 30 -6.36 17.82 8.54
N TYR A 31 -6.84 17.59 7.33
CA TYR A 31 -7.46 18.58 6.45
C TYR A 31 -8.88 18.16 6.14
N ASP A 32 -9.83 19.05 6.40
CA ASP A 32 -11.25 18.84 6.10
C ASP A 32 -11.68 19.72 4.92
N TYR A 33 -12.29 19.10 3.92
CA TYR A 33 -12.74 19.76 2.71
C TYR A 33 -14.27 19.70 2.61
N THR A 34 -14.89 20.86 2.40
CA THR A 34 -16.35 21.03 2.19
C THR A 34 -16.79 20.74 0.75
N SER A 35 -15.82 20.57 -0.15
CA SER A 35 -15.97 20.13 -1.53
C SER A 35 -14.95 19.04 -1.82
N ASN A 36 -15.24 18.11 -2.73
CA ASN A 36 -14.27 17.07 -3.13
C ASN A 36 -13.03 17.69 -3.77
N PRO A 37 -11.87 17.75 -3.09
CA PRO A 37 -10.68 18.37 -3.63
C PRO A 37 -10.05 17.50 -4.72
N ARG A 38 -9.14 18.07 -5.51
CA ARG A 38 -8.23 17.33 -6.39
C ARG A 38 -6.88 17.13 -5.74
N MET A 39 -6.10 16.15 -6.23
CA MET A 39 -4.76 15.85 -5.74
C MET A 39 -3.86 17.08 -5.60
N ALA A 40 -3.82 17.96 -6.59
CA ALA A 40 -3.00 19.17 -6.54
C ALA A 40 -3.42 20.10 -5.37
N GLU A 41 -4.71 20.26 -5.11
CA GLU A 41 -5.25 21.09 -4.01
C GLU A 41 -4.89 20.50 -2.64
N VAL A 42 -4.84 19.17 -2.54
CA VAL A 42 -4.44 18.47 -1.31
C VAL A 42 -2.94 18.56 -1.06
N LEU A 43 -2.13 18.53 -2.12
CA LEU A 43 -0.67 18.56 -2.05
C LEU A 43 -0.10 19.97 -1.90
N GLU A 44 -0.77 20.99 -2.45
CA GLU A 44 -0.32 22.39 -2.43
C GLU A 44 0.16 22.91 -1.07
N PRO A 45 -0.59 22.74 0.06
CA PRO A 45 -0.16 23.29 1.35
C PRO A 45 1.14 22.68 1.88
N VAL A 46 1.49 21.46 1.46
CA VAL A 46 2.63 20.70 1.99
C VAL A 46 3.77 20.56 0.97
N ALA A 47 3.53 20.87 -0.30
CA ALA A 47 4.45 20.56 -1.41
C ALA A 47 5.83 21.21 -1.26
N LEU A 48 5.90 22.38 -0.63
CA LEU A 48 7.13 23.16 -0.46
C LEU A 48 7.72 23.09 0.96
N GLU A 49 7.13 22.30 1.86
CA GLU A 49 7.63 22.16 3.23
C GLU A 49 9.02 21.52 3.27
N GLN A 50 9.27 20.56 2.37
CA GLN A 50 10.57 19.90 2.19
C GLN A 50 10.66 19.17 0.84
N SER A 51 11.83 18.59 0.57
CA SER A 51 12.04 17.76 -0.62
C SER A 51 11.40 16.38 -0.44
N TRP A 52 10.16 16.26 -0.86
CA TRP A 52 9.43 14.99 -0.86
C TRP A 52 9.96 14.04 -1.93
N TYR A 53 10.02 12.75 -1.60
CA TYR A 53 10.22 11.67 -2.54
C TYR A 53 8.87 11.11 -2.96
N TRP A 54 8.21 11.84 -3.86
CA TRP A 54 6.86 11.61 -4.39
C TRP A 54 6.58 10.14 -4.75
N ASN A 55 7.53 9.47 -5.39
CA ASN A 55 7.39 8.07 -5.79
C ASN A 55 7.21 7.08 -4.63
N ALA A 56 7.63 7.40 -3.40
CA ALA A 56 7.41 6.56 -2.22
C ALA A 56 6.17 6.98 -1.41
N SER A 57 5.52 8.07 -1.79
CA SER A 57 4.32 8.56 -1.13
C SER A 57 3.10 7.69 -1.49
N LYS A 58 2.20 7.51 -0.52
CA LYS A 58 1.08 6.56 -0.65
C LYS A 58 -0.21 7.19 -0.15
N LEU A 59 -1.29 6.95 -0.89
CA LEU A 59 -2.65 7.31 -0.51
C LEU A 59 -3.43 6.06 -0.10
N PHE A 60 -4.13 6.16 1.03
CA PHE A 60 -4.99 5.09 1.55
C PHE A 60 -6.39 5.62 1.86
N ARG A 61 -7.39 4.75 1.69
CA ARG A 61 -8.74 4.91 2.21
C ARG A 61 -8.86 4.26 3.59
N LEU A 62 -9.45 5.00 4.52
CA LEU A 62 -9.68 4.57 5.91
C LEU A 62 -11.06 3.93 6.10
N ASP A 63 -11.98 4.17 5.17
CA ASP A 63 -13.38 3.71 5.21
C ASP A 63 -13.60 2.35 4.52
N ASN A 64 -12.52 1.72 4.04
CA ASN A 64 -12.58 0.43 3.34
C ASN A 64 -11.79 -0.66 4.09
N VAL A 65 -12.48 -1.80 4.33
CA VAL A 65 -12.01 -2.91 5.15
C VAL A 65 -11.51 -4.13 4.35
N ILE A 66 -11.50 -4.09 3.01
CA ILE A 66 -11.14 -5.24 2.16
C ILE A 66 -9.79 -5.84 2.57
N GLN A 67 -8.77 -5.00 2.75
CA GLN A 67 -7.41 -5.43 3.11
C GLN A 67 -7.31 -5.99 4.53
N VAL A 68 -8.18 -5.54 5.44
CA VAL A 68 -8.28 -6.10 6.79
C VAL A 68 -8.81 -7.53 6.73
N GLU A 69 -9.82 -7.78 5.90
CA GLU A 69 -10.35 -9.13 5.68
C GLU A 69 -9.33 -10.03 4.94
N GLN A 70 -8.60 -9.50 3.95
CA GLN A 70 -7.49 -10.24 3.32
C GLN A 70 -6.40 -10.62 4.32
N LYS A 71 -6.05 -9.74 5.26
CA LYS A 71 -5.10 -10.04 6.34
C LYS A 71 -5.62 -11.15 7.25
N LYS A 72 -6.90 -11.14 7.61
CA LYS A 72 -7.51 -12.22 8.39
C LYS A 72 -7.45 -13.55 7.65
N GLU A 73 -7.71 -13.55 6.35
CA GLU A 73 -7.62 -14.73 5.50
C GLU A 73 -6.18 -15.29 5.47
N ALA A 74 -5.18 -14.44 5.27
CA ALA A 74 -3.78 -14.84 5.32
C ALA A 74 -3.40 -15.46 6.68
N LEU A 75 -3.86 -14.88 7.80
CA LEU A 75 -3.66 -15.44 9.15
C LEU A 75 -4.38 -16.79 9.35
N ARG A 76 -5.53 -17.00 8.70
CA ARG A 76 -6.25 -18.27 8.72
C ARG A 76 -5.48 -19.34 7.95
N VAL A 77 -5.00 -19.02 6.75
CA VAL A 77 -4.16 -19.91 5.93
C VAL A 77 -2.89 -20.29 6.69
N LEU A 78 -2.21 -19.33 7.32
CA LEU A 78 -1.04 -19.58 8.17
C LEU A 78 -1.36 -20.54 9.32
N SER A 79 -2.49 -20.36 9.99
CA SER A 79 -2.87 -21.22 11.12
C SER A 79 -3.15 -22.66 10.65
N SER A 80 -3.81 -22.84 9.51
CA SER A 80 -4.02 -24.15 8.90
C SER A 80 -2.70 -24.84 8.54
N LEU A 81 -1.76 -24.11 7.96
CA LEU A 81 -0.43 -24.64 7.61
C LEU A 81 0.33 -25.10 8.87
N LEU A 82 0.24 -24.36 9.97
CA LEU A 82 0.91 -24.70 11.23
C LEU A 82 0.33 -25.97 11.89
N GLU A 83 -0.98 -26.23 11.74
CA GLU A 83 -1.63 -27.43 12.26
C GLU A 83 -1.23 -28.71 11.54
N GLU A 84 -0.78 -28.63 10.28
CA GLU A 84 -0.32 -29.77 9.49
C GLU A 84 1.05 -30.34 9.96
N GLN A 85 1.63 -29.78 11.04
CA GLN A 85 2.82 -30.24 11.78
C GLN A 85 4.10 -30.49 10.94
N SER A 86 4.09 -30.04 9.68
CA SER A 86 5.16 -30.25 8.70
C SER A 86 5.95 -28.97 8.41
N PHE A 87 5.58 -27.87 9.07
CA PHE A 87 6.06 -26.53 8.78
C PHE A 87 6.86 -25.93 9.94
N SER A 88 7.79 -25.07 9.56
CA SER A 88 8.94 -24.61 10.30
C SER A 88 8.67 -23.34 11.14
N GLY A 89 9.62 -22.94 11.99
CA GLY A 89 9.50 -21.76 12.84
C GLY A 89 9.29 -20.45 12.08
N GLU A 90 9.62 -20.44 10.78
CA GLU A 90 9.44 -19.34 9.85
C GLU A 90 7.96 -18.98 9.65
N LEU A 91 7.05 -19.96 9.62
CA LEU A 91 5.60 -19.68 9.52
C LEU A 91 5.03 -19.10 10.82
N GLU A 92 5.48 -19.58 11.99
CA GLU A 92 5.06 -19.01 13.28
C GLU A 92 5.54 -17.57 13.41
N ARG A 93 6.79 -17.30 13.04
CA ARG A 93 7.35 -15.95 12.97
C ARG A 93 6.52 -15.07 12.06
N LEU A 94 6.28 -15.50 10.81
CA LEU A 94 5.49 -14.73 9.85
C LEU A 94 4.09 -14.44 10.39
N LYS A 95 3.46 -15.39 11.09
CA LYS A 95 2.16 -15.18 11.72
C LYS A 95 2.19 -14.07 12.77
N GLN A 96 3.27 -13.94 13.55
CA GLN A 96 3.42 -12.81 14.47
C GLN A 96 3.65 -11.50 13.72
N GLU A 97 4.57 -11.45 12.77
CA GLU A 97 4.82 -10.24 11.97
C GLU A 97 3.55 -9.76 11.25
N LEU A 98 2.81 -10.67 10.62
CA LEU A 98 1.58 -10.33 9.92
C LEU A 98 0.50 -9.81 10.87
N ARG A 99 0.46 -10.22 12.14
CA ARG A 99 -0.43 -9.62 13.15
C ARG A 99 -0.11 -8.15 13.40
N ASP A 100 1.15 -7.77 13.31
CA ASP A 100 1.61 -6.41 13.53
C ASP A 100 1.48 -5.51 12.28
N TRP A 101 1.26 -6.10 11.10
CA TRP A 101 1.06 -5.31 9.89
C TRP A 101 -0.16 -4.40 9.98
N TYR A 102 0.07 -3.08 9.93
CA TYR A 102 -1.00 -2.12 9.74
C TYR A 102 -1.31 -2.01 8.23
N VAL A 103 -2.50 -2.46 7.84
CA VAL A 103 -2.94 -2.52 6.44
C VAL A 103 -4.15 -1.63 6.22
N LEU A 104 -4.14 -0.90 5.11
CA LEU A 104 -5.23 -0.04 4.66
C LEU A 104 -5.46 -0.22 3.17
N SER A 105 -6.63 0.17 2.71
CA SER A 105 -6.98 0.13 1.29
C SER A 105 -6.16 1.18 0.53
N ARG A 106 -5.17 0.76 -0.26
CA ARG A 106 -4.31 1.68 -1.03
C ARG A 106 -5.06 2.16 -2.26
N VAL A 107 -5.04 3.46 -2.51
CA VAL A 107 -5.51 4.06 -3.76
C VAL A 107 -4.33 4.04 -4.73
N ASN A 108 -4.48 3.30 -5.83
CA ASN A 108 -3.44 3.22 -6.85
C ASN A 108 -3.45 4.47 -7.74
N THR A 109 -2.80 5.53 -7.28
CA THR A 109 -2.62 6.77 -8.03
C THR A 109 -1.23 7.35 -7.76
N PRO A 110 -0.53 7.88 -8.76
CA PRO A 110 0.73 8.60 -8.54
C PRO A 110 0.51 9.81 -7.61
N ILE A 111 1.42 10.00 -6.67
CA ILE A 111 1.40 11.12 -5.71
C ILE A 111 2.57 12.03 -6.03
N ASP A 112 2.36 13.04 -6.86
CA ASP A 112 3.39 14.02 -7.24
C ASP A 112 2.74 15.38 -7.51
N PHE A 113 3.17 16.41 -6.79
CA PHE A 113 2.57 17.73 -6.88
C PHE A 113 2.70 18.37 -8.26
N GLU A 114 3.87 18.26 -8.90
CA GLU A 114 4.13 18.86 -10.20
C GLU A 114 3.34 18.14 -11.30
N LEU A 115 3.32 16.79 -11.26
CA LEU A 115 2.49 16.00 -12.18
C LEU A 115 1.01 16.33 -12.00
N SER A 116 0.51 16.39 -10.76
CA SER A 116 -0.89 16.75 -10.48
C SER A 116 -1.23 18.18 -10.93
N ARG A 117 -0.28 19.13 -10.90
CA ARG A 117 -0.52 20.49 -11.37
C ARG A 117 -0.55 20.57 -12.89
N LEU A 118 0.32 19.83 -13.57
CA LEU A 118 0.54 19.95 -15.01
C LEU A 118 -0.36 19.02 -15.85
N MET A 119 -0.80 17.89 -15.31
CA MET A 119 -1.45 16.82 -16.07
C MET A 119 -2.72 16.35 -15.37
N ASN A 120 -3.88 16.53 -16.01
CA ASN A 120 -5.18 16.22 -15.40
C ASN A 120 -5.35 14.71 -15.06
N GLU A 121 -4.65 13.82 -15.76
CA GLU A 121 -4.67 12.37 -15.48
C GLU A 121 -4.03 12.01 -14.12
N TYR A 122 -3.07 12.81 -13.65
CA TYR A 122 -2.44 12.68 -12.34
C TYR A 122 -3.08 13.59 -11.29
N ASN A 123 -4.22 14.21 -11.60
CA ASN A 123 -4.94 15.12 -10.71
C ASN A 123 -6.36 14.63 -10.40
N PRO A 124 -6.53 13.38 -9.91
CA PRO A 124 -7.85 12.83 -9.64
C PRO A 124 -8.59 13.68 -8.59
N ARG A 125 -9.91 13.72 -8.71
CA ARG A 125 -10.78 14.30 -7.68
C ARG A 125 -11.06 13.22 -6.64
N PHE A 126 -10.95 13.58 -5.37
CA PHE A 126 -11.28 12.69 -4.27
C PHE A 126 -12.79 12.42 -4.23
N GLU A 127 -13.17 11.22 -3.81
CA GLU A 127 -14.54 10.90 -3.45
C GLU A 127 -14.78 11.22 -1.98
N ASN A 128 -16.04 11.35 -1.57
CA ASN A 128 -16.40 11.44 -0.15
C ASN A 128 -15.78 10.28 0.64
N GLY A 129 -15.28 10.58 1.84
CA GLY A 129 -14.67 9.59 2.72
C GLY A 129 -13.47 10.12 3.49
N SER A 130 -12.80 9.20 4.17
CA SER A 130 -11.62 9.48 4.98
C SER A 130 -10.38 8.84 4.39
N TYR A 131 -9.31 9.62 4.26
CA TYR A 131 -8.08 9.22 3.62
C TYR A 131 -6.88 9.44 4.53
N LYS A 132 -5.83 8.65 4.28
CA LYS A 132 -4.50 8.87 4.84
C LYS A 132 -3.50 9.00 3.71
N LEU A 133 -2.86 10.16 3.62
CA LEU A 133 -1.80 10.47 2.68
C LEU A 133 -0.47 10.45 3.43
N LEU A 134 0.39 9.51 3.06
CA LEU A 134 1.73 9.41 3.59
C LEU A 134 2.69 10.00 2.56
N LEU A 135 3.28 11.15 2.89
CA LEU A 135 4.35 11.75 2.11
C LEU A 135 5.68 11.30 2.69
N SER A 136 6.55 10.77 1.85
CA SER A 136 7.83 10.20 2.28
C SER A 136 8.99 11.07 1.84
N THR A 137 10.02 11.20 2.68
CA THR A 137 11.36 11.60 2.22
C THR A 137 12.02 10.40 1.55
N ARG A 138 13.13 10.60 0.83
CA ARG A 138 13.81 9.49 0.15
C ARG A 138 14.28 8.46 1.19
N PRO A 139 13.78 7.22 1.19
CA PRO A 139 14.22 6.21 2.14
C PRO A 139 15.69 5.87 1.90
N ASN A 140 16.37 5.43 2.95
CA ASN A 140 17.78 5.01 2.91
C ASN A 140 17.94 3.51 3.17
N HIS A 141 16.89 2.73 2.90
CA HIS A 141 16.84 1.30 3.19
C HIS A 141 16.02 0.55 2.15
N ILE A 142 16.14 -0.77 2.20
CA ILE A 142 15.31 -1.76 1.50
C ILE A 142 14.76 -2.71 2.56
N LEU A 143 13.48 -3.08 2.45
CA LEU A 143 12.84 -4.03 3.36
C LEU A 143 12.70 -5.41 2.72
N PHE A 144 13.31 -6.42 3.31
CA PHE A 144 13.14 -7.82 2.94
C PHE A 144 12.10 -8.48 3.84
N PHE A 145 11.21 -9.30 3.25
CA PHE A 145 10.14 -9.97 4.00
C PHE A 145 9.67 -11.26 3.31
N GLY A 146 8.82 -12.03 4.00
CA GLY A 146 8.22 -13.27 3.50
C GLY A 146 8.81 -14.49 4.22
N ALA A 147 9.52 -15.35 3.48
CA ALA A 147 10.12 -16.56 4.00
C ALA A 147 11.16 -16.31 5.12
N LEU A 148 11.81 -15.14 5.11
CA LEU A 148 12.70 -14.69 6.17
C LEU A 148 12.05 -13.63 7.08
N SER A 149 12.67 -13.41 8.25
CA SER A 149 12.33 -12.31 9.15
C SER A 149 12.35 -10.97 8.44
N GLU A 150 11.43 -10.08 8.79
CA GLU A 150 11.51 -8.71 8.29
C GLU A 150 12.86 -8.08 8.63
N THR A 151 13.58 -7.69 7.57
CA THR A 151 14.95 -7.20 7.69
C THR A 151 15.10 -5.94 6.87
N LEU A 152 15.44 -4.85 7.53
CA LEU A 152 15.83 -3.60 6.90
C LEU A 152 17.34 -3.62 6.65
N LEU A 153 17.74 -3.50 5.38
CA LEU A 153 19.14 -3.30 5.02
C LEU A 153 19.33 -1.87 4.50
N PRO A 154 20.46 -1.20 4.80
CA PRO A 154 20.78 0.10 4.23
C PRO A 154 20.75 0.06 2.71
N TYR A 155 20.20 1.10 2.08
CA TYR A 155 20.23 1.25 0.64
C TYR A 155 21.63 1.67 0.20
N GLU A 156 22.19 0.91 -0.74
CA GLU A 156 23.46 1.17 -1.38
C GLU A 156 23.25 1.41 -2.88
N ASN A 157 23.90 2.46 -3.41
CA ASN A 157 23.84 2.78 -4.83
C ASN A 157 24.59 1.70 -5.63
N GLU A 158 24.09 1.39 -6.83
CA GLU A 158 24.73 0.43 -7.76
C GLU A 158 24.88 -0.99 -7.18
N THR A 159 24.07 -1.32 -6.16
CA THR A 159 24.08 -2.62 -5.50
C THR A 159 22.88 -3.45 -5.96
N ALA A 160 23.15 -4.59 -6.59
CA ALA A 160 22.13 -5.53 -7.04
C ALA A 160 21.57 -6.39 -5.89
N ILE A 161 20.42 -7.02 -6.11
CA ILE A 161 19.71 -7.84 -5.10
C ILE A 161 20.58 -8.98 -4.54
N ASP A 162 21.45 -9.57 -5.35
CA ASP A 162 22.30 -10.70 -4.91
C ASP A 162 23.33 -10.29 -3.84
N GLU A 163 23.84 -9.06 -3.88
CA GLU A 163 24.77 -8.54 -2.88
C GLU A 163 24.09 -8.41 -1.51
N TYR A 164 22.83 -7.96 -1.48
CA TYR A 164 22.03 -7.93 -0.26
C TYR A 164 21.81 -9.32 0.33
N PHE A 165 21.64 -10.35 -0.52
CA PHE A 165 21.43 -11.72 -0.04
C PHE A 165 22.62 -12.29 0.73
N LYS A 166 23.83 -11.80 0.49
CA LYS A 166 25.02 -12.19 1.27
C LYS A 166 24.93 -11.74 2.73
N GLN A 167 24.09 -10.75 3.03
CA GLN A 167 23.86 -10.22 4.37
C GLN A 167 22.66 -10.88 5.07
N LEU A 168 21.87 -11.68 4.35
CA LEU A 168 20.65 -12.30 4.86
C LEU A 168 20.86 -13.77 5.19
N ASN A 169 20.27 -14.22 6.29
CA ASN A 169 20.13 -15.65 6.58
C ASN A 169 18.90 -16.20 5.86
N ILE A 170 19.06 -16.63 4.60
CA ILE A 170 17.96 -17.15 3.77
C ILE A 170 17.56 -18.57 4.25
N PRO A 171 16.32 -18.77 4.72
CA PRO A 171 15.87 -20.08 5.18
C PRO A 171 15.79 -21.11 4.06
N LYS A 172 15.90 -22.40 4.40
CA LYS A 172 15.83 -23.51 3.43
C LYS A 172 14.48 -23.59 2.71
N ASP A 173 13.40 -23.17 3.36
CA ASP A 173 12.06 -23.19 2.81
C ASP A 173 11.78 -21.96 1.91
N ALA A 174 12.74 -21.05 1.73
CA ALA A 174 12.62 -19.91 0.84
C ALA A 174 12.80 -20.28 -0.63
N TYR A 175 12.02 -19.66 -1.52
CA TYR A 175 12.08 -19.85 -2.95
C TYR A 175 12.76 -18.67 -3.66
N VAL A 176 14.09 -18.76 -3.79
CA VAL A 176 14.95 -17.71 -4.36
C VAL A 176 14.85 -17.53 -5.89
N LYS A 177 13.98 -18.28 -6.56
CA LYS A 177 13.70 -18.13 -8.01
C LYS A 177 12.33 -17.49 -8.28
N GLY A 178 11.68 -16.95 -7.25
CA GLY A 178 10.38 -16.28 -7.34
C GLY A 178 10.35 -14.95 -6.61
N ILE A 179 11.50 -14.31 -6.42
CA ILE A 179 11.60 -13.05 -5.66
C ILE A 179 10.84 -11.98 -6.42
N VAL A 180 10.05 -11.18 -5.69
CA VAL A 180 9.36 -10.02 -6.26
C VAL A 180 9.91 -8.78 -5.59
N VAL A 181 10.49 -7.88 -6.39
CA VAL A 181 10.83 -6.54 -5.92
C VAL A 181 9.68 -5.61 -6.22
N ILE A 182 9.22 -4.90 -5.19
CA ILE A 182 8.18 -3.89 -5.25
C ILE A 182 8.87 -2.54 -5.12
N ALA A 183 8.84 -1.75 -6.18
CA ALA A 183 9.35 -0.38 -6.16
C ALA A 183 8.49 0.51 -5.23
N PRO A 184 9.01 1.66 -4.76
CA PRO A 184 8.28 2.54 -3.85
C PRO A 184 6.91 2.99 -4.40
N ASN A 185 6.80 3.13 -5.73
CA ASN A 185 5.57 3.50 -6.41
C ASN A 185 4.56 2.33 -6.51
N GLY A 186 4.97 1.10 -6.20
CA GLY A 186 4.15 -0.11 -6.28
C GLY A 186 4.47 -1.01 -7.49
N ASP A 187 5.33 -0.58 -8.41
CA ASP A 187 5.67 -1.43 -9.57
C ASP A 187 6.36 -2.71 -9.12
N LYS A 188 5.89 -3.85 -9.62
CA LYS A 188 6.41 -5.17 -9.27
C LYS A 188 7.35 -5.69 -10.36
N LYS A 189 8.50 -6.22 -9.95
CA LYS A 189 9.43 -6.95 -10.81
C LYS A 189 9.68 -8.35 -10.26
N LEU A 190 9.31 -9.36 -11.05
CA LEU A 190 9.66 -10.75 -10.78
C LEU A 190 11.12 -11.02 -11.20
N LEU A 191 11.90 -11.53 -10.25
CA LEU A 191 13.25 -12.04 -10.46
C LEU A 191 13.20 -13.57 -10.45
N SER A 192 13.10 -14.15 -11.65
CA SER A 192 12.79 -15.58 -11.84
C SER A 192 14.01 -16.50 -11.77
N ASN A 193 15.22 -15.93 -11.71
CA ASN A 193 16.46 -16.70 -11.71
C ASN A 193 17.63 -15.88 -11.14
N TYR A 194 18.77 -16.55 -10.95
CA TYR A 194 19.98 -15.93 -10.41
C TYR A 194 20.54 -14.78 -11.28
N LEU A 195 20.45 -14.88 -12.61
CA LEU A 195 20.91 -13.79 -13.49
C LEU A 195 20.06 -12.52 -13.31
N SER A 196 18.75 -12.69 -13.09
CA SER A 196 17.87 -11.55 -12.81
C SER A 196 18.16 -10.88 -11.48
N THR A 197 18.63 -11.63 -10.46
CA THR A 197 19.03 -11.03 -9.18
C THR A 197 20.37 -10.29 -9.27
N LEU A 198 21.31 -10.79 -10.09
CA LEU A 198 22.59 -10.11 -10.36
C LEU A 198 22.45 -8.79 -11.12
N ALA A 199 21.39 -8.68 -11.95
CA ALA A 199 21.23 -7.56 -12.88
C ALA A 199 20.23 -6.50 -12.40
N PHE A 200 19.57 -6.72 -11.26
CA PHE A 200 18.50 -5.83 -10.81
C PHE A 200 18.93 -5.02 -9.58
N GLU A 201 18.96 -3.71 -9.75
CA GLU A 201 19.20 -2.74 -8.69
C GLU A 201 17.85 -2.22 -8.16
N PRO A 202 17.52 -2.45 -6.87
CA PRO A 202 16.31 -1.92 -6.27
C PRO A 202 16.38 -0.40 -6.09
N MET A 203 15.23 0.24 -6.02
CA MET A 203 15.13 1.65 -5.65
C MET A 203 15.17 1.80 -4.13
N PRO A 204 15.64 2.95 -3.61
CA PRO A 204 15.53 3.22 -2.17
C PRO A 204 14.06 3.21 -1.73
N GLY A 205 13.75 2.44 -0.69
CA GLY A 205 12.39 2.18 -0.21
C GLY A 205 11.70 1.01 -0.88
N SER A 206 12.38 0.25 -1.75
CA SER A 206 11.84 -0.99 -2.30
C SER A 206 11.54 -2.01 -1.20
N LEU A 207 10.49 -2.80 -1.44
CA LEU A 207 10.22 -4.02 -0.68
C LEU A 207 10.67 -5.22 -1.51
N VAL A 208 11.31 -6.20 -0.87
CA VAL A 208 11.78 -7.42 -1.53
C VAL A 208 11.07 -8.60 -0.88
N PHE A 209 10.09 -9.14 -1.60
CA PHE A 209 9.35 -10.31 -1.18
C PHE A 209 10.10 -11.59 -1.57
N ILE A 210 10.43 -12.41 -0.58
CA ILE A 210 10.98 -13.75 -0.79
C ILE A 210 9.88 -14.77 -0.48
N PRO A 211 9.33 -15.48 -1.49
CA PRO A 211 8.26 -16.44 -1.28
C PRO A 211 8.72 -17.69 -0.55
N PHE A 212 7.78 -18.39 0.08
CA PHE A 212 7.98 -19.76 0.53
C PHE A 212 7.92 -20.74 -0.64
N ASN A 213 8.60 -21.86 -0.54
CA ASN A 213 8.59 -22.90 -1.56
C ASN A 213 7.23 -23.63 -1.60
N GLU A 214 6.57 -23.53 -2.75
CA GLU A 214 5.22 -24.04 -2.98
C GLU A 214 5.17 -25.56 -3.22
N SER A 215 6.32 -26.22 -3.45
CA SER A 215 6.37 -27.62 -3.88
C SER A 215 5.79 -28.62 -2.89
N ARG A 216 5.47 -28.19 -1.66
CA ARG A 216 5.02 -29.06 -0.57
C ARG A 216 3.52 -28.92 -0.27
N ASN A 217 2.87 -27.81 -0.61
CA ASN A 217 1.46 -27.57 -0.27
C ASN A 217 0.88 -26.38 -1.08
N ASN A 218 -0.27 -26.58 -1.73
CA ASN A 218 -0.97 -25.53 -2.50
C ASN A 218 -1.41 -24.32 -1.66
N ASN A 219 -1.63 -24.49 -0.35
CA ASN A 219 -1.93 -23.39 0.57
C ASN A 219 -0.74 -22.43 0.72
N ILE A 220 0.49 -22.86 0.43
CA ILE A 220 1.67 -21.98 0.39
C ILE A 220 1.60 -21.02 -0.80
N ALA A 221 1.11 -21.47 -1.95
CA ALA A 221 0.93 -20.59 -3.10
C ALA A 221 -0.12 -19.50 -2.81
N LEU A 222 -1.24 -19.89 -2.17
CA LEU A 222 -2.24 -18.93 -1.71
C LEU A 222 -1.65 -17.95 -0.68
N LEU A 223 -0.87 -18.44 0.28
CA LEU A 223 -0.18 -17.59 1.26
C LEU A 223 0.76 -16.59 0.59
N ASN A 224 1.62 -17.04 -0.32
CA ASN A 224 2.55 -16.17 -1.07
C ASN A 224 1.80 -15.07 -1.80
N HIS A 225 0.70 -15.41 -2.48
CA HIS A 225 -0.15 -14.45 -3.16
C HIS A 225 -0.74 -13.42 -2.20
N LEU A 226 -1.34 -13.86 -1.09
CA LEU A 226 -1.93 -12.97 -0.09
C LEU A 226 -0.90 -12.04 0.54
N LEU A 227 0.30 -12.53 0.86
CA LEU A 227 1.38 -11.71 1.42
C LEU A 227 1.83 -10.62 0.44
N LEU A 228 1.99 -10.98 -0.84
CA LEU A 228 2.39 -10.03 -1.87
C LEU A 228 1.32 -8.94 -2.07
N GLU A 229 0.04 -9.31 -2.16
CA GLU A 229 -1.07 -8.35 -2.25
C GLU A 229 -1.13 -7.44 -1.02
N LEU A 230 -1.07 -8.01 0.19
CA LEU A 230 -1.11 -7.24 1.44
C LEU A 230 0.07 -6.27 1.57
N SER A 231 1.23 -6.59 1.02
CA SER A 231 2.42 -5.74 1.10
C SER A 231 2.22 -4.37 0.43
N GLU A 232 1.40 -4.29 -0.63
CA GLU A 232 1.08 -3.04 -1.30
C GLU A 232 0.19 -2.13 -0.46
N HIS A 233 -0.56 -2.75 0.44
CA HIS A 233 -1.53 -2.14 1.33
C HIS A 233 -0.96 -1.83 2.71
N ARG A 234 0.33 -2.15 2.92
CA ARG A 234 1.00 -1.91 4.17
C ARG A 234 1.31 -0.43 4.36
N VAL A 235 0.90 0.08 5.52
CA VAL A 235 1.32 1.37 6.03
C VAL A 235 2.65 1.17 6.75
N LEU A 236 3.72 1.64 6.13
CA LEU A 236 5.06 1.63 6.70
C LEU A 236 5.30 2.98 7.39
N HIS A 237 5.94 2.93 8.56
CA HIS A 237 6.26 4.09 9.40
C HIS A 237 7.72 4.48 9.27
#